data_AF-A0A651HIN0-F1
#
_entry.id   AF-A0A651HIN0-F1
#
_cell.length_a   1.000
_cell.length_b   1.000
_cell.length_c   1.000
_cell.angle_alpha   90.00
_cell.angle_beta   90.00
_cell.angle_gamma   90.00
#
_symmetry.space_group_name_H-M   'P 1'
#
loop_
_entity.id
_entity.type
_entity.pdbx_description
1 polymer ?
#
loop_
_entity_poly.entity_id
_entity_poly.type
_entity_poly.pdbx_seq_one_letter_code
_entity_poly.pdbx_strand_id
1 'polypeptide(L)'
;LRFAEGHHIRHWSMGGPTSLENLVLLCRVHHRAVHEDGFRVDRRRDGEFAFFSPEGWPLGQGLPRMNIDPGDPALDLIRQNRTRGIRPRWDEAGADYAREVQIPDALLFRAWEAVESG
;
A
#
# COMPACT_ATOMS: atom_id res chain seq x y z
N LEU A 1 10.02 -31.47 3.84
CA LEU A 1 9.85 -30.06 4.26
C LEU A 1 11.23 -29.39 4.29
N ARG A 2 11.75 -28.89 3.15
CA ARG A 2 13.14 -28.40 3.06
C ARG A 2 13.28 -26.87 3.19
N PHE A 3 12.18 -26.18 3.47
CA PHE A 3 12.09 -24.71 3.36
C PHE A 3 11.31 -24.04 4.49
N ALA A 4 10.87 -24.77 5.51
CA ALA A 4 10.08 -24.22 6.61
C ALA A 4 10.91 -24.14 7.90
N GLU A 5 10.84 -23.00 8.57
CA GLU A 5 11.53 -22.66 9.81
C GLU A 5 10.48 -22.37 10.88
N GLY A 6 10.73 -22.85 12.11
CA GLY A 6 9.84 -22.60 13.24
C GLY A 6 10.08 -21.21 13.82
N HIS A 7 9.07 -20.35 13.73
CA HIS A 7 9.09 -19.00 14.29
C HIS A 7 8.31 -18.94 15.60
N HIS A 8 8.88 -18.33 16.62
CA HIS A 8 8.21 -18.12 17.91
C HIS A 8 7.28 -16.90 17.84
N ILE A 9 5.97 -17.11 18.00
CA ILE A 9 4.95 -16.04 17.95
C ILE A 9 5.19 -15.01 19.05
N ARG A 10 5.29 -15.48 20.30
CA ARG A 10 5.96 -14.72 21.36
C ARG A 10 7.44 -15.03 21.27
N HIS A 11 8.24 -14.03 20.92
CA HIS A 11 9.69 -14.15 20.81
C HIS A 11 10.32 -14.85 22.03
N TRP A 12 11.25 -15.77 21.76
CA TRP A 12 12.01 -16.47 22.80
C TRP A 12 12.74 -15.50 23.74
N SER A 13 13.35 -14.44 23.19
CA SER A 13 14.02 -13.39 23.98
C SER A 13 13.09 -12.64 24.94
N MET A 14 11.79 -12.68 24.69
CA MET A 14 10.74 -12.11 25.54
C MET A 14 10.09 -13.18 26.45
N GLY A 15 10.75 -14.32 26.66
CA GLY A 15 10.27 -15.43 27.48
C GLY A 15 9.19 -16.28 26.82
N GLY A 16 9.12 -16.32 25.49
CA GLY A 16 8.21 -17.22 24.77
C GLY A 16 8.59 -18.68 24.95
N PRO A 17 7.64 -19.59 25.26
CA PRO A 17 7.94 -21.00 25.42
C PRO A 17 8.25 -21.67 24.08
N THR A 18 9.12 -22.67 24.08
CA THR A 18 9.30 -23.57 22.94
C THR A 18 8.23 -24.66 22.98
N SER A 19 7.07 -24.37 22.39
CA SER A 19 5.94 -25.30 22.29
C SER A 19 5.24 -25.15 20.94
N LEU A 20 4.51 -26.17 20.49
CA LEU A 20 3.78 -26.11 19.21
C LEU A 20 2.72 -25.00 19.20
N GLU A 21 2.20 -24.64 20.37
CA GLU A 21 1.21 -23.58 20.54
C GLU A 21 1.80 -22.18 20.32
N ASN A 22 3.11 -22.02 20.51
CA ASN A 22 3.83 -20.75 20.33
C ASN A 22 4.68 -20.73 19.04
N LEU A 23 4.51 -21.73 18.15
CA LEU A 23 5.28 -21.81 16.90
C LEU A 23 4.37 -21.71 15.67
N VAL A 24 4.92 -21.10 14.62
CA VAL A 24 4.37 -21.14 13.26
C VAL A 24 5.49 -21.52 12.29
N LEU A 25 5.17 -22.33 11.27
CA LEU A 25 6.12 -22.69 10.22
C LEU A 25 6.07 -21.67 9.10
N LEU A 26 7.20 -21.01 8.84
CA LEU A 26 7.35 -19.98 7.80
C LEU A 26 8.47 -20.34 6.85
N CYS A 27 8.38 -19.90 5.59
CA CYS A 27 9.55 -19.99 4.71
C CYS A 27 10.61 -18.97 5.13
N ARG A 28 11.87 -19.17 4.75
CA ARG A 28 12.98 -18.27 5.13
C ARG A 28 12.70 -16.78 4.85
N VAL A 29 12.04 -16.47 3.72
CA VAL A 29 11.68 -15.08 3.37
C VAL A 29 10.68 -14.51 4.37
N HIS A 30 9.60 -15.23 4.67
CA HIS A 30 8.60 -14.76 5.63
C HIS A 30 9.08 -14.82 7.08
N HIS A 31 9.96 -15.77 7.40
CA HIS A 31 10.58 -15.85 8.72
C HIS A 31 11.43 -14.61 8.99
N ARG A 32 12.22 -14.18 8.00
CA ARG A 32 12.96 -12.92 8.05
C ARG A 32 12.02 -11.71 8.17
N ALA A 33 10.96 -11.67 7.36
CA ALA A 33 10.02 -10.54 7.39
C ALA A 33 9.39 -10.32 8.77
N VAL A 34 9.03 -11.40 9.47
CA VAL A 34 8.48 -11.32 10.82
C VAL A 34 9.56 -11.02 11.87
N HIS A 35 10.80 -11.47 11.67
CA HIS A 35 11.89 -11.17 12.60
C HIS A 35 12.47 -9.77 12.49
N GLU A 36 12.59 -9.25 11.27
CA GLU A 36 13.42 -8.08 10.94
C GLU A 36 12.61 -6.94 10.33
N ASP A 37 11.61 -7.23 9.50
CA ASP A 37 10.93 -6.22 8.68
C ASP A 37 9.64 -5.68 9.32
N GLY A 38 9.37 -6.04 10.59
CA GLY A 38 8.25 -5.50 11.37
C GLY A 38 6.90 -6.16 11.12
N PHE A 39 6.82 -7.20 10.29
CA PHE A 39 5.61 -7.99 10.15
C PHE A 39 5.29 -8.72 11.45
N ARG A 40 4.01 -8.90 11.75
CA ARG A 40 3.57 -9.61 12.96
C ARG A 40 2.70 -10.81 12.61
N VAL A 41 2.75 -11.82 13.46
CA VAL A 41 1.87 -12.98 13.42
C VAL A 41 1.23 -13.15 14.79
N ASP A 42 -0.08 -13.35 14.81
CA ASP A 42 -0.85 -13.68 16.01
C ASP A 42 -1.58 -15.01 15.80
N ARG A 43 -1.68 -15.82 16.86
CA ARG A 43 -2.54 -17.01 16.86
C ARG A 43 -3.90 -16.66 17.47
N ARG A 44 -4.96 -16.91 16.71
CA ARG A 44 -6.34 -16.69 17.14
C ARG A 44 -6.85 -17.84 18.00
N ARG A 45 -7.97 -17.63 18.70
CA ARG A 45 -8.57 -18.63 19.61
C ARG A 45 -9.04 -19.89 18.90
N ASP A 46 -9.40 -19.78 17.62
CA ASP A 46 -9.79 -20.88 16.74
C ASP A 46 -8.58 -21.66 16.18
N GLY A 47 -7.35 -21.24 16.50
CA GLY A 47 -6.12 -21.86 16.04
C GLY A 47 -5.59 -21.30 14.72
N GLU A 48 -6.33 -20.41 14.07
CA GLU A 48 -5.92 -19.73 12.84
C GLU A 48 -4.82 -18.69 13.10
N PHE A 49 -4.01 -18.43 12.09
CA PHE A 49 -2.97 -17.40 12.15
C PHE A 49 -3.44 -16.12 11.45
N ALA A 50 -3.23 -14.98 12.10
CA ALA A 50 -3.39 -13.67 11.51
C ALA A 50 -2.03 -13.03 11.30
N PHE A 51 -1.80 -12.52 10.10
CA PHE A 51 -0.59 -11.79 9.76
C PHE A 51 -0.89 -10.32 9.61
N PHE A 52 0.05 -9.46 10.00
CA PHE A 52 -0.09 -8.02 9.93
C PHE A 52 1.12 -7.40 9.23
N SER A 53 0.87 -6.37 8.43
CA SER A 53 1.92 -5.51 7.89
C SER A 53 2.64 -4.76 9.01
N PRO A 54 3.80 -4.13 8.73
CA PRO A 54 4.50 -3.29 9.69
C PRO A 54 3.64 -2.14 10.23
N GLU A 55 2.70 -1.64 9.42
CA GLU A 55 1.74 -0.59 9.79
C GLU A 55 0.52 -1.14 10.57
N GLY A 56 0.45 -2.46 10.76
CA GLY A 56 -0.61 -3.13 11.52
C GLY A 56 -1.83 -3.56 10.68
N TRP A 57 -1.76 -3.51 9.35
CA TRP A 57 -2.87 -3.93 8.49
C TRP A 57 -2.96 -5.46 8.41
N PRO A 58 -4.14 -6.08 8.59
CA PRO A 58 -4.30 -7.52 8.44
C PRO A 58 -4.04 -7.94 6.99
N LEU A 59 -3.17 -8.94 6.80
CA LEU A 59 -2.87 -9.53 5.50
C LEU A 59 -3.83 -10.68 5.21
N GLY A 60 -4.19 -10.88 3.93
CA GLY A 60 -5.03 -11.99 3.47
C GLY A 60 -6.53 -11.82 3.73
N GLN A 61 -6.92 -10.92 4.63
CA GLN A 61 -8.21 -10.25 4.54
C GLN A 61 -8.05 -9.22 3.41
N GLY A 62 -8.80 -9.36 2.31
CA GLY A 62 -8.68 -8.42 1.19
C GLY A 62 -8.65 -6.98 1.69
N LEU A 63 -7.86 -6.11 1.03
CA LEU A 63 -7.77 -4.68 1.36
C LEU A 63 -9.16 -4.19 1.77
N PRO A 64 -9.31 -3.46 2.89
CA PRO A 64 -10.60 -2.94 3.28
C PRO A 64 -11.22 -2.36 2.03
N ARG A 65 -12.38 -2.90 1.62
CA ARG A 65 -13.11 -2.33 0.50
C ARG A 65 -13.29 -0.88 0.88
N MET A 66 -12.57 0.01 0.21
CA MET A 66 -12.80 1.43 0.34
C MET A 66 -14.27 1.57 -0.06
N ASN A 67 -15.13 1.81 0.93
CA ASN A 67 -16.52 2.15 0.69
C ASN A 67 -16.50 3.54 0.10
N ILE A 68 -16.19 3.59 -1.19
CA ILE A 68 -16.35 4.76 -2.02
C ILE A 68 -17.87 4.90 -2.22
N ASP A 69 -18.45 5.89 -1.55
CA ASP A 69 -19.83 6.34 -1.74
C ASP A 69 -20.09 6.61 -3.26
N PRO A 70 -21.29 6.33 -3.82
CA PRO A 70 -21.53 6.26 -5.26
C PRO A 70 -21.70 7.63 -5.93
N GLY A 71 -20.99 8.65 -5.47
CA GLY A 71 -20.44 9.62 -6.40
C GLY A 71 -19.16 9.00 -6.90
N ASP A 72 -19.10 8.56 -8.15
CA ASP A 72 -17.85 8.07 -8.73
C ASP A 72 -16.82 9.20 -8.56
N PRO A 73 -15.86 9.09 -7.61
CA PRO A 73 -14.99 10.20 -7.27
C PRO A 73 -14.10 10.53 -8.46
N ALA A 74 -13.86 9.54 -9.32
CA ALA A 74 -13.19 9.77 -10.58
C ALA A 74 -14.07 10.59 -11.52
N LEU A 75 -15.39 10.33 -11.61
CA LEU A 75 -16.29 11.19 -12.40
C LEU A 75 -16.44 12.60 -11.82
N ASP A 76 -16.49 12.76 -10.50
CA ASP A 76 -16.56 14.08 -9.88
C ASP A 76 -15.26 14.85 -10.05
N LEU A 77 -14.11 14.17 -9.90
CA LEU A 77 -12.81 14.74 -10.20
C LEU A 77 -12.68 15.09 -11.68
N ILE A 78 -13.12 14.23 -12.59
CA ILE A 78 -13.18 14.51 -14.03
C ILE A 78 -14.07 15.72 -14.30
N ARG A 79 -15.23 15.83 -13.65
CA ARG A 79 -16.16 16.95 -13.81
C ARG A 79 -15.54 18.27 -13.32
N GLN A 80 -14.89 18.25 -12.16
CA GLN A 80 -14.18 19.41 -11.60
C GLN A 80 -12.98 19.82 -12.45
N ASN A 81 -12.21 18.86 -12.97
CA ASN A 81 -11.14 19.14 -13.92
C ASN A 81 -11.72 19.80 -15.18
N ARG A 82 -12.84 19.29 -15.68
CA ARG A 82 -13.50 19.83 -16.87
C ARG A 82 -14.01 21.26 -16.70
N THR A 83 -14.51 21.65 -15.52
CA THR A 83 -14.92 23.04 -15.24
C THR A 83 -13.72 23.98 -15.14
N ARG A 84 -12.55 23.45 -14.74
CA ARG A 84 -11.26 24.17 -14.74
C ARG A 84 -10.55 24.17 -16.10
N GLY A 85 -11.20 23.67 -17.16
CA GLY A 85 -10.61 23.55 -18.49
C GLY A 85 -9.61 22.40 -18.66
N ILE A 86 -9.38 21.60 -17.62
CA ILE A 86 -8.48 20.44 -17.64
C ILE A 86 -9.22 19.27 -18.30
N ARG A 87 -8.69 18.77 -19.42
CA ARG A 87 -9.23 17.65 -20.20
C ARG A 87 -8.18 16.53 -20.28
N PRO A 88 -8.16 15.57 -19.34
CA PRO A 88 -7.25 14.43 -19.42
C PRO A 88 -7.60 13.60 -20.66
N ARG A 89 -6.63 13.41 -21.56
CA ARG A 89 -6.73 12.46 -22.68
C ARG A 89 -6.17 11.12 -22.21
N TRP A 90 -6.97 10.08 -22.37
CA TRP A 90 -6.69 8.71 -21.90
C TRP A 90 -6.09 7.85 -23.01
N ASP A 91 -6.32 8.27 -24.26
CA ASP A 91 -5.70 7.83 -25.51
C ASP A 91 -4.33 8.49 -25.77
N GLU A 92 -4.00 9.55 -25.02
CA GLU A 92 -2.69 10.19 -25.01
C GLU A 92 -2.07 10.15 -23.60
N ALA A 93 -2.21 9.03 -22.89
CA ALA A 93 -1.80 8.85 -21.48
C ALA A 93 -0.27 8.96 -21.20
N GLY A 94 0.48 9.61 -22.08
CA GLY A 94 1.81 10.16 -21.78
C GLY A 94 1.68 11.64 -21.39
N ALA A 95 2.69 12.18 -20.69
CA ALA A 95 2.84 13.62 -20.70
C ALA A 95 3.02 14.06 -22.17
N ASP A 96 2.23 15.01 -22.65
CA ASP A 96 2.39 15.62 -24.00
C ASP A 96 3.85 16.09 -24.22
N TYR A 97 4.58 16.32 -23.12
CA TYR A 97 5.97 16.71 -23.07
C TYR A 97 6.75 15.77 -22.14
N ALA A 98 7.74 15.06 -22.67
CA ALA A 98 8.56 14.13 -21.88
C ALA A 98 9.56 14.83 -20.95
N ARG A 99 9.83 16.12 -21.19
CA ARG A 99 10.75 16.97 -20.42
C ARG A 99 10.20 18.38 -20.32
N GLU A 100 10.53 19.08 -19.23
CA GLU A 100 10.08 20.45 -18.96
C GLU A 100 10.43 21.44 -20.09
N VAL A 101 11.63 21.33 -20.67
CA VAL A 101 12.08 22.15 -21.81
C VAL A 101 11.21 22.00 -23.07
N GLN A 102 10.41 20.94 -23.15
CA GLN A 102 9.51 20.71 -24.29
C GLN A 102 8.14 21.35 -24.08
N ILE A 103 7.82 21.78 -22.86
CA ILE A 103 6.56 22.44 -22.53
C ILE A 103 6.60 23.86 -23.12
N PRO A 104 5.64 24.27 -23.96
CA PRO A 104 5.58 25.62 -24.47
C PRO A 104 5.56 26.64 -23.34
N ASP A 105 6.39 27.67 -23.44
CA ASP A 105 6.52 28.74 -22.43
C ASP A 105 5.16 29.29 -21.99
N ALA A 106 4.25 29.52 -22.94
CA ALA A 106 2.91 30.03 -22.66
C ALA A 106 2.08 29.11 -21.72
N LEU A 107 2.33 27.81 -21.73
CA LEU A 107 1.70 26.84 -20.85
C LEU A 107 2.43 26.76 -19.49
N LEU A 108 3.77 26.75 -19.53
CA LEU A 108 4.62 26.67 -18.34
C LEU A 108 4.42 27.89 -17.43
N PHE A 109 4.44 29.10 -18.00
CA PHE A 109 4.25 30.35 -17.26
C PHE A 109 2.86 30.42 -16.60
N ARG A 110 1.80 30.02 -17.32
CA ARG A 110 0.44 29.97 -16.74
C ARG A 110 0.32 28.96 -15.61
N ALA A 111 0.97 27.80 -15.74
CA ALA A 111 1.00 26.80 -14.67
C ALA A 111 1.75 27.33 -13.44
N TRP A 112 2.86 28.05 -13.64
CA TRP A 112 3.65 28.62 -12.55
C TRP A 112 2.91 29.75 -11.81
N GLU A 113 2.27 30.67 -12.55
CA GLU A 113 1.41 31.72 -11.97
C GLU A 113 0.28 31.13 -11.12
N ALA A 114 -0.33 30.02 -11.56
CA ALA A 114 -1.41 29.36 -10.83
C ALA A 114 -0.96 28.68 -9.52
N VAL A 115 0.33 28.32 -9.41
CA VAL A 115 0.92 27.74 -8.19
C VAL A 115 1.36 28.82 -7.21
N GLU A 116 1.87 29.94 -7.71
CA GLU A 116 2.35 31.07 -6.88
C GLU A 116 1.21 31.96 -6.34
N SER A 117 0.03 31.92 -6.97
CA SER A 117 -1.12 32.75 -6.60
C SER A 117 -2.18 32.06 -5.72
N GLY A 118 -1.95 30.81 -5.34
CA GLY A 118 -2.81 30.01 -4.44
C GLY A 118 -2.13 29.69 -3.12
#